data_AF-A0A3B6FFV2-F1
#
_entry.id   AF-A0A3B6FFV2-F1
#
_cell.length_a   1.000
_cell.length_b   1.000
_cell.length_c   1.000
_cell.angle_alpha   90.00
_cell.angle_beta   90.00
_cell.angle_gamma   90.00
#
_symmetry.space_group_name_H-M   'P 1'
#
loop_
_entity.id
_entity.type
_entity.pdbx_description
1 polymer ?
#
loop_
_entity_poly.entity_id
_entity_poly.type
_entity_poly.pdbx_seq_one_letter_code
_entity_poly.pdbx_strand_id
1 'polypeptide(L)'
;MECLMESVTVACSNANYGCAQKLTYYQKEEHEKACPSAPCFCAASSCSFAGPTDAILEHCASQHKWPCTTIKYSEDVELCLEPGLHFLCTKDREIFLLNVALEPCGHAISVVCIQPKAINSKFKCRMSYGSFLNDYYQRSVYKIRSSSLSDGLPKGYNLILPKDEITDDGKGTLLTFSIDDPNPKVKVCEPICLKPVRDV
;
A
#
# COMPACT_ATOMS: atom_id res chain seq x y z
N MET A 1 29.99 -37.69 27.99
CA MET A 1 30.49 -37.41 26.64
C MET A 1 29.31 -36.86 25.86
N GLU A 2 29.17 -35.55 25.92
CA GLU A 2 28.11 -34.79 25.28
C GLU A 2 28.61 -34.35 23.91
N CYS A 3 28.09 -34.98 22.85
CA CYS A 3 28.35 -34.54 21.49
C CYS A 3 27.66 -33.18 21.31
N LEU A 4 28.45 -32.11 21.26
CA LEU A 4 28.03 -30.85 20.68
C LEU A 4 27.66 -31.13 19.21
N MET A 5 26.39 -31.41 18.94
CA MET A 5 25.88 -31.31 17.59
C MET A 5 26.02 -29.84 17.20
N GLU A 6 27.02 -29.53 16.37
CA GLU A 6 27.01 -28.28 15.63
C GLU A 6 25.66 -28.19 14.95
N SER A 7 24.85 -27.23 15.39
CA SER A 7 23.51 -27.04 14.86
C SER A 7 23.66 -26.70 13.38
N VAL A 8 23.25 -27.64 12.51
CA VAL A 8 23.27 -27.44 11.06
C VAL A 8 22.39 -26.23 10.75
N THR A 9 23.04 -25.16 10.31
CA THR A 9 22.35 -23.94 9.90
C THR A 9 22.08 -23.97 8.40
N VAL A 10 20.90 -23.51 8.03
CA VAL A 10 20.42 -23.40 6.65
C VAL A 10 20.14 -21.94 6.33
N ALA A 11 20.39 -21.54 5.08
CA ALA A 11 20.01 -20.21 4.61
C ALA A 11 18.50 -20.12 4.36
N CYS A 12 17.95 -18.92 4.56
CA CYS A 12 16.58 -18.60 4.14
C CYS A 12 16.44 -18.74 2.61
N SER A 13 15.32 -19.29 2.13
CA SER A 13 15.08 -19.40 0.68
C SER A 13 14.96 -18.04 -0.01
N ASN A 14 14.66 -16.98 0.75
CA ASN A 14 14.64 -15.60 0.26
C ASN A 14 16.03 -14.92 0.27
N ALA A 15 17.13 -15.69 0.38
CA ALA A 15 18.48 -15.14 0.31
C ALA A 15 18.76 -14.38 -0.99
N ASN A 16 18.21 -14.86 -2.12
CA ASN A 16 18.32 -14.19 -3.42
C ASN A 16 17.61 -12.82 -3.46
N TYR A 17 16.70 -12.57 -2.52
CA TYR A 17 16.00 -11.28 -2.36
C TYR A 17 16.61 -10.43 -1.23
N GLY A 18 17.77 -10.81 -0.71
CA GLY A 18 18.52 -10.05 0.29
C GLY A 18 18.37 -10.54 1.74
N CYS A 19 17.78 -11.71 1.98
CA CYS A 19 17.74 -12.27 3.34
C CYS A 19 19.10 -12.85 3.75
N ALA A 20 19.77 -12.24 4.74
CA ALA A 20 21.06 -12.71 5.27
C ALA A 20 20.93 -13.69 6.46
N GLN A 21 19.71 -14.09 6.84
CA GLN A 21 19.49 -14.92 8.03
C GLN A 21 19.94 -16.36 7.82
N LYS A 22 20.67 -16.88 8.82
CA LYS A 22 21.05 -18.29 8.95
C LYS A 22 20.24 -18.89 10.09
N LEU A 23 19.47 -19.92 9.78
CA LEU A 23 18.43 -20.46 10.67
C LEU A 23 18.74 -21.92 10.95
N THR A 24 18.31 -22.43 12.10
CA THR A 24 18.24 -23.89 12.26
C THR A 24 17.14 -24.45 11.36
N TYR A 25 17.23 -25.73 11.00
CA TYR A 25 16.26 -26.39 10.09
C TYR A 25 14.79 -26.15 10.50
N TYR A 26 14.48 -26.26 11.80
CA TYR A 26 13.11 -26.11 12.32
C TYR A 26 12.61 -24.66 12.34
N GLN A 27 13.52 -23.67 12.41
CA GLN A 27 13.16 -22.25 12.41
C GLN A 27 12.95 -21.69 10.99
N LYS A 28 13.39 -22.42 9.97
CA LYS A 28 13.36 -21.97 8.58
C LYS A 28 11.95 -21.61 8.12
N GLU A 29 11.00 -22.54 8.30
CA GLU A 29 9.63 -22.37 7.83
C GLU A 29 8.91 -21.20 8.52
N GLU A 30 9.08 -21.07 9.84
CA GLU A 30 8.50 -19.97 10.62
C GLU A 30 9.05 -18.61 10.19
N HIS A 31 10.37 -18.53 9.98
CA HIS A 31 11.00 -17.33 9.46
C HIS A 31 10.52 -16.98 8.05
N GLU A 32 10.45 -17.95 7.14
CA GLU A 32 10.06 -17.73 5.74
C GLU A 32 8.63 -17.17 5.63
N LYS A 33 7.72 -17.61 6.50
CA LYS A 33 6.35 -17.06 6.62
C LYS A 33 6.31 -15.59 7.03
N ALA A 34 7.34 -15.09 7.70
CA ALA A 34 7.41 -13.72 8.21
C ALA A 34 8.61 -12.93 7.68
N CYS A 35 9.28 -13.45 6.64
CA CYS A 35 10.54 -12.93 6.16
C CYS A 35 10.33 -11.53 5.54
N PRO A 36 10.97 -10.47 6.06
CA PRO A 36 10.84 -9.13 5.50
C PRO A 36 11.39 -9.01 4.07
N SER A 37 12.27 -9.94 3.69
CA SER A 37 12.88 -10.04 2.36
C SER A 37 12.13 -10.99 1.43
N ALA A 38 10.96 -11.51 1.84
CA ALA A 38 10.14 -12.30 0.90
C ALA A 38 9.73 -11.43 -0.30
N PRO A 39 9.58 -12.02 -1.50
CA PRO A 39 9.22 -11.25 -2.68
C PRO A 39 7.75 -10.83 -2.64
N CYS A 40 7.46 -9.69 -3.27
CA CYS A 40 6.13 -9.34 -3.74
C CYS A 40 5.98 -9.74 -5.22
N PHE A 41 4.74 -9.87 -5.68
CA PHE A 41 4.40 -10.35 -7.02
C PHE A 41 3.73 -9.24 -7.84
N CYS A 42 3.84 -9.31 -9.17
CA CYS A 42 3.13 -8.38 -10.03
C CYS A 42 1.60 -8.58 -9.95
N ALA A 43 0.85 -7.49 -9.96
CA ALA A 43 -0.62 -7.52 -9.92
C ALA A 43 -1.26 -8.03 -11.22
N ALA A 44 -0.51 -8.10 -12.33
CA ALA A 44 -1.02 -8.55 -13.62
C ALA A 44 -1.14 -10.08 -13.63
N SER A 45 -2.32 -10.60 -13.95
CA SER A 45 -2.60 -12.05 -13.95
C SER A 45 -1.72 -12.87 -14.89
N SER A 46 -1.19 -12.27 -15.96
CA SER A 46 -0.29 -12.93 -16.92
C SER A 46 1.20 -12.68 -16.65
N CYS A 47 1.55 -11.90 -15.63
CA CYS A 47 2.94 -11.56 -15.31
C CYS A 47 3.45 -12.39 -14.14
N SER A 48 4.53 -13.15 -14.37
CA SER A 48 5.16 -13.99 -13.33
C SER A 48 6.30 -13.29 -12.60
N PHE A 49 6.37 -11.95 -12.65
CA PHE A 49 7.42 -11.21 -11.98
C PHE A 49 7.26 -11.30 -10.46
N ALA A 50 8.35 -11.63 -9.78
CA ALA A 50 8.46 -11.67 -8.33
C ALA A 50 9.79 -11.04 -7.91
N GLY A 51 9.76 -10.17 -6.91
CA GLY A 51 10.96 -9.50 -6.45
C GLY A 51 10.74 -8.64 -5.21
N PRO A 52 11.78 -7.94 -4.75
CA PRO A 52 11.67 -6.98 -3.66
C PRO A 52 10.61 -5.90 -3.94
N THR A 53 10.01 -5.34 -2.89
CA THR A 53 8.91 -4.37 -3.00
C THR A 53 9.28 -3.15 -3.85
N ASP A 54 10.50 -2.65 -3.76
CA ASP A 54 11.00 -1.53 -4.56
C ASP A 54 11.13 -1.89 -6.06
N ALA A 55 11.55 -3.12 -6.38
CA ALA A 55 11.63 -3.61 -7.76
C ALA A 55 10.25 -3.74 -8.43
N ILE A 56 9.18 -3.96 -7.66
CA ILE A 56 7.81 -4.02 -8.19
C ILE A 56 7.40 -2.69 -8.82
N LEU A 57 7.75 -1.56 -8.20
CA LEU A 57 7.35 -0.24 -8.72
C LEU A 57 7.98 0.04 -10.09
N GLU A 58 9.27 -0.23 -10.21
CA GLU A 58 10.02 -0.06 -11.46
C GLU A 58 9.52 -1.02 -12.55
N HIS A 59 9.25 -2.28 -12.19
CA HIS A 59 8.66 -3.26 -13.09
C HIS A 59 7.29 -2.80 -13.61
N CYS A 60 6.41 -2.35 -12.72
CA CYS A 60 5.07 -1.87 -13.09
C CYS A 60 5.11 -0.64 -13.99
N ALA A 61 6.01 0.31 -13.72
CA ALA A 61 6.19 1.50 -14.56
C ALA A 61 6.76 1.16 -15.95
N SER A 62 7.73 0.25 -16.03
CA SER A 62 8.42 -0.08 -17.29
C SER A 62 7.67 -1.07 -18.18
N GLN A 63 7.12 -2.14 -17.60
CA GLN A 63 6.49 -3.24 -18.35
C GLN A 63 4.99 -3.01 -18.59
N HIS A 64 4.29 -2.46 -17.59
CA HIS A 64 2.84 -2.28 -17.65
C HIS A 64 2.42 -0.83 -17.88
N LYS A 65 3.33 0.14 -17.72
CA LYS A 65 3.07 1.58 -17.84
C LYS A 65 1.91 2.03 -16.95
N TRP A 66 1.72 1.38 -15.80
CA TRP A 66 0.69 1.76 -14.86
C TRP A 66 1.02 3.11 -14.22
N PRO A 67 0.02 3.97 -13.97
CA PRO A 67 0.23 5.25 -13.33
C PRO A 67 0.82 5.05 -11.93
N CYS A 68 1.78 5.91 -11.60
CA CYS A 68 2.44 5.95 -10.31
C CYS A 68 2.41 7.38 -9.76
N THR A 69 1.89 7.57 -8.56
CA THR A 69 1.84 8.87 -7.89
C THR A 69 2.59 8.83 -6.57
N THR A 70 3.50 9.78 -6.38
CA THR A 70 4.16 9.97 -5.09
C THR A 70 3.24 10.76 -4.16
N ILE A 71 2.95 10.20 -2.99
CA ILE A 71 2.07 10.79 -1.98
C ILE A 71 2.81 11.08 -0.67
N LYS A 72 2.25 11.96 0.14
CA LYS A 72 2.66 12.16 1.54
C LYS A 72 1.53 11.72 2.47
N TYR A 73 1.90 11.28 3.66
CA TYR A 73 0.91 10.92 4.67
C TYR A 73 0.08 12.13 5.09
N SER A 74 -1.21 11.89 5.33
CA SER A 74 -2.20 12.87 5.78
C SER A 74 -2.40 14.07 4.83
N GLU A 75 -1.91 13.98 3.59
CA GLU A 75 -2.14 14.97 2.53
C GLU A 75 -3.23 14.42 1.59
N ASP A 76 -4.22 15.25 1.29
CA ASP A 76 -5.28 14.89 0.34
C ASP A 76 -4.73 14.96 -1.09
N VAL A 77 -5.01 13.91 -1.86
CA VAL A 77 -4.61 13.76 -3.26
C VAL A 77 -5.86 13.52 -4.08
N GLU A 78 -6.01 14.27 -5.17
CA GLU A 78 -7.11 14.14 -6.11
C GLU A 78 -6.69 13.26 -7.29
N LEU A 79 -7.52 12.27 -7.62
CA LEU A 79 -7.34 11.38 -8.76
C LEU A 79 -8.61 11.35 -9.60
N CYS A 80 -8.44 11.37 -10.91
CA CYS A 80 -9.51 11.02 -11.83
C CYS A 80 -9.80 9.52 -11.71
N LEU A 81 -11.06 9.16 -11.57
CA LEU A 81 -11.50 7.77 -11.49
C LEU A 81 -11.46 7.11 -12.85
N GLU A 82 -10.30 6.56 -13.20
CA GLU A 82 -10.12 5.72 -14.37
C GLU A 82 -10.04 4.24 -13.98
N PRO A 83 -10.73 3.33 -14.68
CA PRO A 83 -10.61 1.89 -14.46
C PRO A 83 -9.17 1.41 -14.63
N GLY A 84 -8.71 0.57 -13.69
CA GLY A 84 -7.39 -0.04 -13.74
C GLY A 84 -6.63 0.06 -12.43
N LEU A 85 -5.31 -0.11 -12.55
CA LEU A 85 -4.38 -0.17 -11.43
C LEU A 85 -3.55 1.11 -11.35
N HIS A 86 -3.46 1.70 -10.16
CA HIS A 86 -2.67 2.88 -9.88
C HIS A 86 -1.80 2.65 -8.65
N PHE A 87 -0.49 2.78 -8.82
CA PHE A 87 0.48 2.65 -7.75
C PHE A 87 0.69 3.98 -7.03
N LEU A 88 0.67 3.94 -5.70
CA LEU A 88 0.94 5.08 -4.85
C LEU A 88 2.19 4.79 -4.06
N CYS A 89 3.16 5.69 -4.07
CA CYS A 89 4.43 5.49 -3.36
C CYS A 89 4.69 6.64 -2.37
N THR A 90 5.24 6.31 -1.21
CA THR A 90 5.67 7.29 -0.22
C THR A 90 7.18 7.52 -0.32
N LYS A 91 7.66 8.62 0.25
CA LYS A 91 9.11 8.87 0.39
C LYS A 91 9.81 7.82 1.28
N ASP A 92 9.07 7.23 2.19
CA ASP A 92 9.49 6.17 3.09
C ASP A 92 9.51 4.77 2.42
N ARG A 93 9.29 4.71 1.10
CA ARG A 93 9.28 3.49 0.27
C ARG A 93 8.15 2.52 0.58
N GLU A 94 7.08 2.96 1.23
CA GLU A 94 5.85 2.18 1.27
C GLU A 94 5.08 2.33 -0.05
N ILE A 95 4.53 1.23 -0.53
CA ILE A 95 3.80 1.15 -1.79
C ILE A 95 2.38 0.73 -1.49
N PHE A 96 1.43 1.41 -2.13
CA PHE A 96 0.03 1.06 -2.12
C PHE A 96 -0.45 0.87 -3.55
N LEU A 97 -1.43 -0.01 -3.71
CA LEU A 97 -2.12 -0.25 -4.96
C LEU A 97 -3.57 0.18 -4.79
N LEU A 98 -3.95 1.19 -5.55
CA LEU A 98 -5.33 1.59 -5.79
C LEU A 98 -5.82 0.83 -7.02
N ASN A 99 -6.85 0.02 -6.85
CA ASN A 99 -7.49 -0.72 -7.93
C ASN A 99 -8.93 -0.22 -8.09
N VAL A 100 -9.26 0.21 -9.30
CA VAL A 100 -10.58 0.64 -9.71
C VAL A 100 -11.12 -0.38 -10.71
N ALA A 101 -12.07 -1.20 -10.25
CA ALA A 101 -12.74 -2.20 -11.06
C ALA A 101 -14.13 -1.69 -11.49
N LEU A 102 -14.52 -2.01 -12.73
CA LEU A 102 -15.88 -1.76 -13.22
C LEU A 102 -16.79 -2.90 -12.79
N GLU A 103 -17.73 -2.60 -11.90
CA GLU A 103 -18.76 -3.53 -11.43
C GLU A 103 -20.14 -3.15 -11.99
N PRO A 104 -21.13 -4.07 -11.95
CA PRO A 104 -22.49 -3.77 -12.40
C PRO A 104 -23.07 -2.54 -11.69
N CYS A 105 -22.79 -2.39 -10.40
CA CYS A 105 -23.25 -1.31 -9.54
C CYS A 105 -22.45 0.00 -9.66
N GLY A 106 -21.28 0.00 -10.30
CA GLY A 106 -20.45 1.21 -10.40
C GLY A 106 -18.94 0.95 -10.37
N HIS A 107 -18.18 1.97 -9.98
CA HIS A 107 -16.73 1.86 -9.84
C HIS A 107 -16.40 1.35 -8.45
N ALA A 108 -15.86 0.14 -8.40
CA ALA A 108 -15.48 -0.52 -7.18
C ALA A 108 -14.00 -0.29 -6.90
N ILE A 109 -13.73 0.39 -5.79
CA ILE A 109 -12.41 0.87 -5.42
C ILE A 109 -11.86 0.03 -4.28
N SER A 110 -10.62 -0.38 -4.40
CA SER A 110 -9.87 -1.06 -3.35
C SER A 110 -8.47 -0.47 -3.20
N VAL A 111 -8.00 -0.36 -1.96
CA VAL A 111 -6.62 0.05 -1.64
C VAL A 111 -5.96 -1.01 -0.79
N VAL A 112 -4.78 -1.44 -1.21
CA VAL A 112 -3.95 -2.41 -0.49
C VAL A 112 -2.52 -1.90 -0.37
N CYS A 113 -1.90 -2.15 0.77
CA CYS A 113 -0.47 -1.92 0.98
C CYS A 113 0.31 -3.12 0.44
N ILE A 114 1.21 -2.88 -0.51
CA ILE A 114 2.08 -3.91 -1.06
C ILE A 114 3.24 -4.12 -0.09
N GLN A 115 3.29 -5.30 0.52
CA GLN A 115 4.39 -5.69 1.38
C GLN A 115 4.46 -7.22 1.48
N PRO A 116 5.65 -7.80 1.75
CA PRO A 116 5.83 -9.24 1.77
C PRO A 116 4.98 -9.96 2.82
N LYS A 117 4.54 -9.25 3.87
CA LYS A 117 3.78 -9.81 4.98
C LYS A 117 2.35 -9.27 5.03
N ALA A 118 1.38 -10.18 5.03
CA ALA A 118 -0.03 -9.87 5.28
C ALA A 118 -0.35 -9.64 6.78
N ILE A 119 0.49 -8.91 7.55
CA ILE A 119 0.00 -8.37 8.83
C ILE A 119 -0.90 -7.20 8.51
N ASN A 120 -2.12 -7.18 9.04
CA ASN A 120 -3.00 -6.02 9.09
C ASN A 120 -2.20 -4.72 9.04
N SER A 121 -2.32 -4.00 7.91
CA SER A 121 -1.54 -2.78 7.76
C SER A 121 -1.93 -1.78 8.86
N LYS A 122 -0.95 -1.03 9.33
CA LYS A 122 -1.19 0.07 10.28
C LYS A 122 -1.94 1.22 9.61
N PHE A 123 -1.82 1.35 8.29
CA PHE A 123 -2.31 2.50 7.55
C PHE A 123 -3.85 2.53 7.48
N LYS A 124 -4.38 3.75 7.45
CA LYS A 124 -5.79 4.02 7.14
C LYS A 124 -5.87 4.82 5.86
N CYS A 125 -6.86 4.54 5.02
CA CYS A 125 -7.17 5.33 3.85
C CYS A 125 -8.47 6.09 4.10
N ARG A 126 -8.41 7.41 3.99
CA ARG A 126 -9.60 8.25 3.89
C ARG A 126 -9.89 8.45 2.41
N MET A 127 -11.10 8.15 2.00
CA MET A 127 -11.59 8.43 0.65
C MET A 127 -12.79 9.33 0.76
N SER A 128 -12.86 10.32 -0.11
CA SER A 128 -14.05 11.12 -0.29
C SER A 128 -14.32 11.40 -1.74
N TYR A 129 -15.60 11.41 -2.07
CA TYR A 129 -16.10 11.85 -3.35
C TYR A 129 -17.32 12.73 -3.10
N GLY A 130 -17.57 13.64 -4.02
CA GLY A 130 -18.76 14.46 -3.98
C GLY A 130 -19.23 14.81 -5.37
N SER A 131 -20.54 14.95 -5.51
CA SER A 131 -21.16 15.49 -6.70
C SER A 131 -21.59 16.91 -6.40
N PHE A 132 -21.04 17.88 -7.14
CA PHE A 132 -21.42 19.29 -7.03
C PHE A 132 -22.86 19.54 -7.49
N LEU A 133 -23.46 18.62 -8.24
CA LEU A 133 -24.83 18.78 -8.77
C LEU A 133 -25.90 18.50 -7.72
N ASN A 134 -25.64 17.58 -6.80
CA ASN A 134 -26.62 17.08 -5.82
C ASN A 134 -26.28 17.50 -4.37
N ASP A 135 -25.30 18.38 -4.17
CA ASP A 135 -24.71 18.72 -2.85
C ASP A 135 -24.34 17.47 -2.02
N TYR A 136 -24.03 16.37 -2.71
CA TYR A 136 -23.74 15.10 -2.08
C TYR A 136 -22.25 14.98 -1.80
N TYR A 137 -21.90 14.71 -0.55
CA TYR A 137 -20.53 14.47 -0.13
C TYR A 137 -20.47 13.20 0.72
N GLN A 138 -19.70 12.22 0.27
CA GLN A 138 -19.39 11.04 1.06
C GLN A 138 -17.92 11.04 1.43
N ARG A 139 -17.65 10.78 2.71
CA ARG A 139 -16.32 10.53 3.24
C ARG A 139 -16.34 9.23 4.02
N SER A 140 -15.36 8.38 3.77
CA SER A 140 -15.24 7.08 4.42
C SER A 140 -13.78 6.82 4.80
N VAL A 141 -13.58 6.14 5.91
CA VAL A 141 -12.26 5.80 6.42
C VAL A 141 -12.15 4.28 6.54
N TYR A 142 -11.14 3.71 5.89
CA TYR A 142 -10.93 2.28 5.80
C TYR A 142 -9.56 1.91 6.35
N LYS A 143 -9.49 0.77 7.05
CA LYS A 143 -8.19 0.17 7.38
C LYS A 143 -7.62 -0.48 6.11
N ILE A 144 -6.39 -0.13 5.76
CA ILE A 144 -5.73 -0.69 4.59
C ILE A 144 -5.35 -2.15 4.90
N ARG A 145 -5.60 -3.05 3.96
CA ARG A 145 -5.11 -4.43 4.03
C ARG A 145 -3.70 -4.50 3.47
N SER A 146 -2.94 -5.50 3.84
CA SER A 146 -1.63 -5.77 3.25
C SER A 146 -1.67 -7.01 2.38
N SER A 147 -0.89 -7.03 1.31
CA SER A 147 -0.76 -8.17 0.42
C SER A 147 0.62 -8.17 -0.25
N SER A 148 1.18 -9.36 -0.45
CA SER A 148 2.33 -9.59 -1.33
C SER A 148 1.90 -9.73 -2.81
N LEU A 149 0.59 -9.77 -3.07
CA LEU A 149 -0.03 -10.08 -4.36
C LEU A 149 0.23 -11.51 -4.88
N SER A 150 0.73 -12.42 -4.03
CA SER A 150 0.95 -13.84 -4.40
C SER A 150 -0.33 -14.56 -4.81
N ASP A 151 -1.45 -14.23 -4.17
CA ASP A 151 -2.78 -14.78 -4.49
C ASP A 151 -3.56 -13.91 -5.50
N GLY A 152 -2.87 -12.96 -6.15
CA GLY A 152 -3.44 -11.95 -7.03
C GLY A 152 -4.00 -10.73 -6.30
N LEU A 153 -4.91 -10.01 -6.98
CA LEU A 153 -5.57 -8.84 -6.41
C LEU A 153 -6.44 -9.22 -5.20
N PRO A 154 -6.45 -8.39 -4.14
CA PRO A 154 -7.25 -8.68 -2.95
C PRO A 154 -8.74 -8.75 -3.29
N LYS A 155 -9.42 -9.74 -2.69
CA LYS A 155 -10.86 -9.92 -2.86
C LYS A 155 -11.63 -8.88 -2.02
N GLY A 156 -12.60 -8.23 -2.66
CA GLY A 156 -13.51 -7.27 -2.03
C GLY A 156 -13.05 -5.82 -2.13
N TYR A 157 -14.03 -4.92 -1.98
CA TYR A 157 -13.87 -3.49 -2.24
C TYR A 157 -13.96 -2.68 -0.94
N ASN A 158 -13.28 -1.53 -0.93
CA ASN A 158 -13.39 -0.55 0.14
C ASN A 158 -14.58 0.37 -0.08
N LEU A 159 -14.77 0.83 -1.32
CA LEU A 159 -15.81 1.78 -1.70
C LEU A 159 -16.40 1.38 -3.05
N ILE A 160 -17.70 1.61 -3.25
CA ILE A 160 -18.35 1.50 -4.56
C ILE A 160 -18.99 2.85 -4.85
N LEU A 161 -18.60 3.49 -5.95
CA LEU A 161 -19.26 4.69 -6.45
C LEU A 161 -20.31 4.30 -7.49
N PRO A 162 -21.60 4.58 -7.25
CA PRO A 162 -22.67 4.30 -8.21
C PRO A 162 -22.44 4.95 -9.56
N LYS A 163 -22.87 4.30 -10.65
CA LYS A 163 -22.73 4.83 -12.02
C LYS A 163 -23.47 6.15 -12.23
N ASP A 164 -24.63 6.31 -11.58
CA ASP A 164 -25.49 7.48 -11.74
C ASP A 164 -24.90 8.77 -11.16
N GLU A 165 -23.88 8.65 -10.29
CA GLU A 165 -23.20 9.77 -9.63
C GLU A 165 -21.94 10.21 -10.40
N ILE A 166 -21.64 9.56 -11.53
CA ILE A 166 -20.48 9.87 -12.37
C ILE A 166 -20.92 10.85 -13.43
N THR A 167 -20.43 12.07 -13.33
CA THR A 167 -20.78 13.13 -14.27
C THR A 167 -20.11 12.87 -15.62
N ASP A 168 -20.93 12.74 -16.67
CA ASP A 168 -20.52 12.66 -18.08
C ASP A 168 -20.17 14.05 -18.65
N ASP A 169 -19.70 14.98 -17.79
CA ASP A 169 -19.35 16.35 -18.17
C ASP A 169 -17.95 16.45 -18.80
N GLY A 170 -17.32 15.31 -19.11
CA GLY A 170 -15.97 15.22 -19.68
C GLY A 170 -14.85 15.60 -18.71
N LYS A 171 -15.17 15.94 -17.45
CA LYS A 171 -14.20 16.37 -16.43
C LYS A 171 -13.71 15.22 -15.53
N GLY A 172 -14.38 14.07 -15.60
CA GLY A 172 -14.07 12.87 -14.80
C GLY A 172 -14.46 13.06 -13.32
N THR A 173 -14.95 12.00 -12.69
CA THR A 173 -15.24 12.04 -11.25
C THR A 173 -13.93 12.07 -10.47
N LEU A 174 -13.77 13.10 -9.64
CA LEU A 174 -12.61 13.24 -8.77
C LEU A 174 -12.81 12.45 -7.48
N LEU A 175 -11.92 11.50 -7.25
CA LEU A 175 -11.75 10.87 -5.95
C LEU A 175 -10.64 11.61 -5.21
N THR A 176 -10.98 12.20 -4.07
CA THR A 176 -9.99 12.68 -3.12
C THR A 176 -9.67 11.56 -2.15
N PHE A 177 -8.40 11.25 -1.95
CA PHE A 177 -7.99 10.29 -0.94
C PHE A 177 -6.76 10.78 -0.17
N SER A 178 -6.62 10.30 1.06
CA SER A 178 -5.41 10.47 1.85
C SER A 178 -5.07 9.14 2.54
N ILE A 179 -3.79 8.91 2.79
CA ILE A 179 -3.32 7.77 3.59
C ILE A 179 -2.71 8.30 4.87
N ASP A 180 -3.17 7.78 6.00
CA ASP A 180 -2.71 8.15 7.33
C ASP A 180 -1.85 7.04 7.93
N ASP A 181 -0.67 7.41 8.44
CA ASP A 181 0.13 6.57 9.32
C ASP A 181 -0.25 6.86 10.77
N PRO A 182 -0.83 5.89 11.52
CA PRO A 182 -1.18 6.13 12.92
C PRO A 182 0.04 6.30 13.84
N ASN A 183 1.23 5.90 13.38
CA ASN A 183 2.49 6.08 14.08
C ASN A 183 3.44 6.86 13.15
N PRO A 184 3.18 8.16 12.92
CA PRO A 184 4.04 8.94 12.05
C PRO A 184 5.47 8.89 12.60
N LYS A 185 6.45 8.66 11.72
CA LYS A 185 7.87 8.80 12.07
C LYS A 185 8.18 10.29 12.26
N VAL A 186 7.61 10.91 13.29
CA VAL A 186 7.82 12.32 13.59
C VAL A 186 9.25 12.47 14.10
N LYS A 187 10.10 13.21 13.37
CA LYS A 187 11.14 14.00 14.04
C LYS A 187 10.38 14.96 14.94
N VAL A 188 10.40 14.72 16.25
CA VAL A 188 9.85 15.62 17.26
C VAL A 188 10.44 17.00 16.98
N CYS A 189 9.66 17.91 16.41
CA CYS A 189 9.97 19.32 16.54
C CYS A 189 9.68 19.66 18.00
N GLU A 190 10.71 20.05 18.73
CA GLU A 190 10.55 20.58 20.08
C GLU A 190 9.50 21.70 20.05
N PRO A 191 8.60 21.76 21.05
CA PRO A 191 7.64 22.84 21.14
C PRO A 191 8.41 24.17 21.21
N ILE A 192 8.06 25.11 20.32
CA ILE A 192 8.57 26.47 20.39
C ILE A 192 7.94 27.11 21.63
N CYS A 193 8.68 27.13 22.74
CA CYS A 193 8.32 27.92 23.92
C CYS A 193 8.48 29.40 23.57
N LEU A 194 7.39 30.05 23.16
CA LEU A 194 7.33 31.51 23.08
C LEU A 194 7.45 32.06 24.51
N LYS A 195 8.60 32.68 24.81
CA LYS A 195 8.78 33.41 26.07
C LYS A 195 7.90 34.66 26.02
N PRO A 196 7.11 34.94 27.08
CA PRO A 196 6.37 36.19 27.15
C PRO A 196 7.37 37.36 27.12
N VAL A 197 7.21 38.25 26.14
CA VAL A 197 7.89 39.54 26.13
C VAL A 197 7.33 40.33 27.31
N ARG A 198 8.19 40.65 28.28
CA ARG A 198 7.85 41.62 29.32
C ARG A 198 8.10 43.00 28.72
N ASP A 199 7.02 43.71 28.38
CA ASP A 199 7.09 45.15 28.17
C ASP A 199 7.56 45.84 29.46
N VAL A 200 8.53 46.74 29.31
CA VAL A 200 9.10 47.60 30.37
C VAL A 200 8.27 48.86 30.49
#